data_AF-A0A1B9NNY2-F1
#
_entry.id   AF-A0A1B9NNY2-F1
#
_cell.length_a   1.000
_cell.length_b   1.000
_cell.length_c   1.000
_cell.angle_alpha   90.00
_cell.angle_beta   90.00
_cell.angle_gamma   90.00
#
_symmetry.space_group_name_H-M   'P 1'
#
loop_
_entity.id
_entity.type
_entity.pdbx_description
1 polymer ?
#
loop_
_entity_poly.entity_id
_entity_poly.type
_entity_poly.pdbx_seq_one_letter_code
_entity_poly.pdbx_strand_id
1 'polypeptide(L)'
;MKLKRLIFLVCVLFSIIPQVFADDYYESNKFDTQTIEAESLLANYYLENGNYHQAYAEYAKLMKRDLSFTKRFYIQNTLAWLIINGYGTKQDVFKAIDLYYDSYRDFNRFNHDLMISEVNAVQYMNQQEKLWNLMFVDIVSNSHYVSAKQKSDLFAILFPNNPHALTQFNKQISELKRTKLRNVKIKHSEYFPHYYYDPDLTCRDFLREFDADAPDFFKYNDCIQNDEGQGKPLEVIYKIEGKYAKQAHQYLANTMGIGELKLICCYLGTDVYPSTSFVNPKDHMLYNVVFSSETIKYDWNKITFYLSVEALREDI
;
A
#
# COMPACT_ATOMS: atom_id res chain seq x y z
N MET A 1 25.16 -18.87 -44.23
CA MET A 1 23.70 -18.95 -43.96
C MET A 1 23.23 -20.20 -43.21
N LYS A 2 24.05 -21.27 -43.04
CA LYS A 2 23.64 -22.49 -42.31
C LYS A 2 24.05 -22.55 -40.82
N LEU A 3 24.95 -21.68 -40.35
CA LEU A 3 25.42 -21.68 -38.94
C LEU A 3 24.46 -20.96 -37.98
N LYS A 4 23.73 -19.92 -38.44
CA LYS A 4 22.71 -19.21 -37.63
C LYS A 4 21.44 -20.04 -37.38
N ARG A 5 21.15 -21.05 -38.22
CA ARG A 5 20.01 -21.97 -38.00
C ARG A 5 20.32 -23.09 -37.01
N LEU A 6 21.60 -23.44 -36.82
CA LEU A 6 22.01 -24.50 -35.88
C LEU A 6 21.95 -24.01 -34.42
N ILE A 7 22.29 -22.75 -34.16
CA ILE A 7 22.25 -22.15 -32.82
C ILE A 7 20.80 -21.95 -32.33
N PHE A 8 19.89 -21.62 -33.24
CA PHE A 8 18.47 -21.45 -32.90
C PHE A 8 17.77 -22.78 -32.56
N LEU A 9 18.26 -23.90 -33.09
CA LEU A 9 17.71 -25.23 -32.83
C LEU A 9 18.19 -25.81 -31.49
N VAL A 10 19.40 -25.48 -31.04
CA VAL A 10 19.95 -25.93 -29.75
C VAL A 10 19.28 -25.20 -28.57
N CYS A 11 18.88 -23.94 -28.73
CA CYS A 11 18.16 -23.21 -27.68
C CYS A 11 16.69 -23.63 -27.52
N VAL A 12 16.06 -24.19 -28.57
CA VAL A 12 14.68 -24.72 -28.49
C VAL A 12 14.65 -26.14 -27.91
N LEU A 13 15.74 -26.89 -28.00
CA LEU A 13 15.85 -28.27 -27.48
C LEU A 13 16.17 -28.37 -25.99
N PHE A 14 16.58 -27.29 -25.31
CA PHE A 14 16.70 -27.26 -23.84
C PHE A 14 15.42 -26.80 -23.12
N SER A 15 14.35 -26.50 -23.86
CA SER A 15 13.08 -26.00 -23.33
C SER A 15 11.96 -27.06 -23.28
N ILE A 16 12.26 -28.32 -23.63
CA ILE A 16 11.29 -29.43 -23.66
C ILE A 16 12.05 -30.66 -23.11
N ILE A 17 11.81 -31.14 -21.88
CA ILE A 17 10.86 -32.19 -21.46
C ILE A 17 11.08 -32.39 -19.92
N PRO A 18 10.10 -32.78 -19.06
CA PRO A 18 8.64 -32.72 -19.18
C PRO A 18 7.93 -32.02 -18.00
N GLN A 19 6.72 -31.56 -18.29
CA GLN A 19 5.61 -31.50 -17.34
C GLN A 19 5.34 -32.90 -16.73
N VAL A 20 5.42 -33.00 -15.42
CA VAL A 20 4.61 -33.89 -14.57
C VAL A 20 4.28 -32.99 -13.39
N PHE A 21 3.13 -32.31 -13.38
CA PHE A 21 1.82 -32.92 -13.23
C PHE A 21 0.82 -32.41 -14.29
N ALA A 22 0.30 -33.39 -15.04
CA ALA A 22 -0.88 -33.39 -15.89
C ALA A 22 -2.06 -32.66 -15.21
N ASP A 23 -2.68 -31.72 -15.90
CA ASP A 23 -3.91 -31.94 -16.71
C ASP A 23 -5.02 -32.56 -15.88
N ASP A 24 -5.98 -31.70 -15.49
CA ASP A 24 -7.42 -31.93 -15.66
C ASP A 24 -8.19 -30.73 -15.10
N TYR A 25 -8.40 -29.70 -15.93
CA TYR A 25 -9.67 -28.93 -16.05
C TYR A 25 -9.45 -27.65 -16.90
N TYR A 26 -9.14 -27.83 -18.19
CA TYR A 26 -9.49 -26.83 -19.20
C TYR A 26 -10.83 -27.25 -19.82
N GLU A 27 -11.90 -27.17 -19.03
CA GLU A 27 -13.23 -26.98 -19.60
C GLU A 27 -13.60 -25.51 -19.47
N SER A 28 -14.00 -24.97 -20.61
CA SER A 28 -14.47 -23.61 -20.83
C SER A 28 -15.48 -23.16 -19.77
N ASN A 29 -15.01 -22.50 -18.72
CA ASN A 29 -15.88 -21.71 -17.87
C ASN A 29 -15.69 -20.24 -18.22
N LYS A 30 -16.78 -19.66 -18.75
CA LYS A 30 -17.00 -18.22 -18.89
C LYS A 30 -16.39 -17.51 -17.68
N PHE A 31 -15.44 -16.62 -17.94
CA PHE A 31 -14.90 -15.73 -16.91
C PHE A 31 -16.05 -15.17 -16.09
N ASP A 32 -16.09 -15.49 -14.80
CA ASP A 32 -16.86 -14.71 -13.86
C ASP A 32 -16.13 -13.37 -13.72
N THR A 33 -16.60 -12.37 -14.48
CA THR A 33 -15.96 -11.07 -14.68
C THR A 33 -15.90 -10.18 -13.41
N GLN A 34 -16.09 -10.76 -12.22
CA GLN A 34 -16.16 -10.02 -10.96
C GLN A 34 -14.99 -10.28 -10.00
N THR A 35 -14.12 -11.27 -10.27
CA THR A 35 -12.93 -11.52 -9.44
C THR A 35 -11.71 -10.75 -9.95
N ILE A 36 -10.84 -10.32 -9.02
CA ILE A 36 -9.62 -9.57 -9.34
C ILE A 36 -8.70 -10.42 -10.24
N GLU A 37 -8.63 -11.74 -10.01
CA GLU A 37 -7.88 -12.69 -10.83
C GLU A 37 -8.40 -12.73 -12.28
N ALA A 38 -9.71 -12.83 -12.48
CA ALA A 38 -10.30 -12.88 -13.81
C ALA A 38 -10.09 -11.56 -14.56
N GLU A 39 -10.29 -10.43 -13.89
CA GLU A 39 -10.04 -9.09 -14.43
C GLU A 39 -8.55 -8.91 -14.82
N SER A 40 -7.61 -9.41 -14.00
CA SER A 40 -6.17 -9.33 -14.28
C SER A 40 -5.76 -10.19 -15.49
N LEU A 41 -6.28 -11.41 -15.60
CA LEU A 41 -6.03 -12.29 -16.74
C LEU A 41 -6.57 -11.68 -18.05
N LEU A 42 -7.75 -11.06 -18.00
CA LEU A 42 -8.33 -10.37 -19.14
C LEU A 42 -7.47 -9.17 -19.59
N ALA A 43 -6.99 -8.36 -18.64
CA ALA A 43 -6.09 -7.25 -18.94
C ALA A 43 -4.79 -7.73 -19.61
N ASN A 44 -4.18 -8.80 -19.09
CA ASN A 44 -2.98 -9.42 -19.66
C ASN A 44 -3.24 -9.97 -21.07
N TYR A 45 -4.38 -10.63 -21.28
CA TYR A 45 -4.79 -11.12 -22.60
C TYR A 45 -4.84 -9.98 -23.62
N TYR A 46 -5.43 -8.84 -23.27
CA TYR A 46 -5.45 -7.68 -24.17
C TYR A 46 -4.06 -7.12 -24.44
N LEU A 47 -3.20 -7.07 -23.42
CA LEU A 47 -1.82 -6.60 -23.54
C LEU A 47 -1.02 -7.48 -24.51
N GLU A 48 -1.08 -8.81 -24.35
CA GLU A 48 -0.36 -9.79 -25.16
C GLU A 48 -0.82 -9.82 -26.62
N ASN A 49 -2.11 -9.57 -26.86
CA ASN A 49 -2.67 -9.48 -28.21
C ASN A 49 -2.50 -8.08 -28.85
N GLY A 50 -1.80 -7.15 -28.19
CA GLY A 50 -1.56 -5.80 -28.70
C GLY A 50 -2.81 -4.89 -28.69
N ASN A 51 -3.89 -5.29 -28.03
CA ASN A 51 -5.09 -4.47 -27.86
C ASN A 51 -4.90 -3.49 -26.69
N TYR A 52 -4.00 -2.54 -26.87
CA TYR A 52 -3.54 -1.66 -25.79
C TYR A 52 -4.63 -0.75 -25.23
N HIS A 53 -5.66 -0.40 -26.02
CA HIS A 53 -6.76 0.41 -25.52
C HIS A 53 -7.58 -0.33 -24.46
N GLN A 54 -7.90 -1.61 -24.73
CA GLN A 54 -8.59 -2.46 -23.76
C GLN A 54 -7.69 -2.83 -22.57
N ALA A 55 -6.42 -3.14 -22.83
CA ALA A 55 -5.45 -3.41 -21.77
C ALA A 55 -5.35 -2.22 -20.79
N TYR A 56 -5.18 -1.00 -21.30
CA TYR A 56 -5.12 0.21 -20.48
C TYR A 56 -6.41 0.40 -19.66
N ALA A 57 -7.58 0.24 -20.28
CA ALA A 57 -8.87 0.41 -19.61
C ALA A 57 -9.04 -0.57 -18.43
N GLU A 58 -8.73 -1.85 -18.64
CA GLU A 58 -8.86 -2.87 -17.60
C GLU A 58 -7.85 -2.69 -16.47
N TYR A 59 -6.58 -2.39 -16.77
CA TYR A 59 -5.60 -2.08 -15.73
C TYR A 59 -5.96 -0.82 -14.94
N ALA A 60 -6.48 0.22 -15.60
CA ALA A 60 -6.93 1.45 -14.92
C ALA A 60 -8.15 1.21 -14.02
N LYS A 61 -9.01 0.24 -14.37
CA LYS A 61 -10.11 -0.22 -13.52
C LYS A 61 -9.59 -1.01 -12.31
N LEU A 62 -8.69 -1.96 -12.54
CA LEU A 62 -8.05 -2.78 -11.50
C LEU A 62 -7.33 -1.94 -10.45
N MET A 63 -6.64 -0.87 -10.84
CA MET A 63 -5.95 0.04 -9.90
C MET A 63 -6.88 0.73 -8.88
N LYS A 64 -8.19 0.74 -9.11
CA LYS A 64 -9.18 1.29 -8.16
C LYS A 64 -9.67 0.27 -7.14
N ARG A 65 -9.26 -0.99 -7.28
CA ARG A 65 -9.58 -2.07 -6.34
C ARG A 65 -8.55 -2.13 -5.21
N ASP A 66 -8.90 -2.81 -4.14
CA ASP A 66 -7.91 -3.25 -3.18
C ASP A 66 -7.12 -4.43 -3.75
N LEU A 67 -5.80 -4.30 -3.82
CA LEU A 67 -4.91 -5.21 -4.54
C LEU A 67 -3.76 -5.61 -3.62
N SER A 68 -3.38 -6.88 -3.66
CA SER A 68 -2.12 -7.32 -3.06
C SER A 68 -0.93 -6.57 -3.66
N PHE A 69 0.14 -6.42 -2.88
CA PHE A 69 1.34 -5.71 -3.29
C PHE A 69 1.85 -6.15 -4.67
N THR A 70 2.03 -7.47 -4.87
CA THR A 70 2.54 -8.02 -6.14
C THR A 70 1.69 -7.62 -7.34
N LYS A 71 0.36 -7.63 -7.19
CA LYS A 71 -0.56 -7.24 -8.26
C LYS A 71 -0.51 -5.73 -8.50
N ARG A 72 -0.54 -4.93 -7.45
CA ARG A 72 -0.44 -3.47 -7.53
C ARG A 72 0.85 -3.04 -8.22
N PHE A 73 1.98 -3.58 -7.80
CA PHE A 73 3.31 -3.32 -8.37
C PHE A 73 3.34 -3.65 -9.87
N TYR A 74 2.84 -4.83 -10.25
CA TYR A 74 2.74 -5.22 -11.65
C TYR A 74 1.86 -4.26 -12.46
N ILE A 75 0.67 -3.93 -11.98
CA ILE A 75 -0.29 -3.09 -12.71
C ILE A 75 0.22 -1.65 -12.83
N GLN A 76 0.82 -1.08 -11.79
CA GLN A 76 1.43 0.26 -11.82
C GLN A 76 2.52 0.34 -12.89
N ASN A 77 3.44 -0.62 -12.90
CA ASN A 77 4.53 -0.67 -13.88
C ASN A 77 3.99 -0.80 -15.32
N THR A 78 2.98 -1.64 -15.51
CA THR A 78 2.34 -1.84 -16.83
C THR A 78 1.59 -0.60 -17.30
N LEU A 79 0.82 0.08 -16.42
CA LEU A 79 0.16 1.33 -16.77
C LEU A 79 1.15 2.44 -17.10
N ALA A 80 2.20 2.59 -16.29
CA ALA A 80 3.25 3.56 -16.55
C ALA A 80 3.91 3.32 -17.92
N TRP A 81 4.13 2.05 -18.29
CA TRP A 81 4.67 1.67 -19.60
C TRP A 81 3.71 1.99 -20.76
N LEU A 82 2.42 1.70 -20.59
CA LEU A 82 1.40 2.06 -21.59
C LEU A 82 1.32 3.58 -21.78
N ILE A 83 1.33 4.33 -20.67
CA ILE A 83 1.21 5.80 -20.68
C ILE A 83 2.46 6.46 -21.29
N ILE A 84 3.67 6.02 -20.94
CA ILE A 84 4.89 6.65 -21.46
C ILE A 84 5.07 6.41 -22.97
N ASN A 85 4.51 5.32 -23.50
CA ASN A 85 4.54 5.00 -24.92
C ASN A 85 3.30 5.49 -25.69
N GLY A 86 2.27 6.00 -25.01
CA GLY A 86 1.00 6.40 -25.64
C GLY A 86 0.20 5.21 -26.20
N TYR A 87 0.33 4.04 -25.58
CA TYR A 87 -0.37 2.83 -25.97
C TYR A 87 -1.75 2.77 -25.30
N GLY A 88 -2.81 2.81 -26.12
CA GLY A 88 -4.19 2.76 -25.64
C GLY A 88 -4.69 4.03 -24.94
N THR A 89 -3.80 5.00 -24.70
CA THR A 89 -4.04 6.28 -24.04
C THR A 89 -3.14 7.36 -24.63
N LYS A 90 -3.39 8.64 -24.30
CA LYS A 90 -2.50 9.73 -24.70
C LYS A 90 -1.16 9.59 -23.95
N GLN A 91 -0.06 9.82 -24.67
CA GLN A 91 1.27 9.86 -24.06
C GLN A 91 1.33 10.94 -22.97
N ASP A 92 1.75 10.54 -21.77
CA ASP A 92 1.94 11.43 -20.62
C ASP A 92 3.16 11.01 -19.80
N VAL A 93 4.30 11.59 -20.16
CA VAL A 93 5.60 11.24 -19.57
C VAL A 93 5.63 11.55 -18.07
N PHE A 94 4.96 12.62 -17.62
CA PHE A 94 4.93 13.01 -16.21
C PHE A 94 4.16 12.01 -15.37
N LYS A 95 2.96 11.64 -15.83
CA LYS A 95 2.13 10.64 -15.16
C LYS A 95 2.79 9.27 -15.11
N ALA A 96 3.50 8.88 -16.16
CA ALA A 96 4.23 7.62 -16.15
C ALA A 96 5.38 7.61 -15.15
N ILE A 97 6.15 8.71 -15.07
CA ILE A 97 7.22 8.87 -14.08
C ILE A 97 6.66 8.77 -12.65
N ASP A 98 5.52 9.42 -12.38
CA ASP A 98 4.86 9.33 -11.08
C ASP A 98 4.40 7.92 -10.73
N LEU A 99 3.80 7.19 -11.68
CA LEU A 99 3.36 5.80 -11.45
C LEU A 99 4.52 4.85 -11.19
N TYR A 100 5.63 4.98 -11.92
CA TYR A 100 6.82 4.21 -11.61
C TYR A 100 7.33 4.56 -10.20
N TYR A 101 7.35 5.85 -9.86
CA TYR A 101 7.88 6.31 -8.59
C TYR A 101 7.07 5.74 -7.42
N ASP A 102 5.76 5.69 -7.57
CA ASP A 102 4.85 5.07 -6.59
C ASP A 102 5.04 3.55 -6.50
N SER A 103 5.22 2.85 -7.62
CA SER A 103 5.57 1.41 -7.64
C SER A 103 6.84 1.12 -6.85
N TYR A 104 7.85 1.97 -6.98
CA TYR A 104 9.10 1.88 -6.23
C TYR A 104 8.94 2.20 -4.73
N ARG A 105 8.09 3.17 -4.39
CA ARG A 105 7.73 3.46 -2.99
C ARG A 105 6.99 2.28 -2.35
N ASP A 106 6.04 1.67 -3.06
CA ASP A 106 5.31 0.50 -2.60
C ASP A 106 6.28 -0.65 -2.36
N PHE A 107 7.20 -0.91 -3.30
CA PHE A 107 8.25 -1.93 -3.11
C PHE A 107 9.04 -1.73 -1.81
N ASN A 108 9.48 -0.51 -1.52
CA ASN A 108 10.21 -0.20 -0.29
C ASN A 108 9.35 -0.32 0.97
N ARG A 109 8.06 0.04 0.91
CA ARG A 109 7.11 -0.12 2.03
C ARG A 109 6.96 -1.59 2.43
N PHE A 110 6.81 -2.49 1.46
CA PHE A 110 6.59 -3.92 1.71
C PHE A 110 7.89 -4.72 1.94
N ASN A 111 9.07 -4.08 1.83
CA ASN A 111 10.37 -4.70 2.08
C ASN A 111 11.19 -3.87 3.07
N HIS A 112 10.53 -3.29 4.08
CA HIS A 112 11.14 -2.36 5.03
C HIS A 112 12.31 -2.98 5.80
N ASP A 113 12.29 -4.30 6.09
CA ASP A 113 13.37 -5.03 6.77
C ASP A 113 14.69 -5.02 5.98
N LEU A 114 14.63 -4.98 4.64
CA LEU A 114 15.82 -4.81 3.81
C LEU A 114 16.46 -3.42 3.98
N MET A 115 15.70 -2.44 4.50
CA MET A 115 16.16 -1.07 4.78
C MET A 115 16.71 -0.87 6.19
N ILE A 116 16.31 -1.71 7.16
CA ILE A 116 16.69 -1.56 8.58
C ILE A 116 18.06 -2.18 8.89
N SER A 117 18.57 -3.10 8.07
CA SER A 117 19.86 -3.73 8.36
C SER A 117 20.98 -2.66 8.45
N GLU A 118 21.64 -2.56 9.60
CA GLU A 118 22.69 -1.56 9.89
C GLU A 118 23.90 -1.64 8.94
N VAL A 119 23.96 -2.67 8.08
CA VAL A 119 24.96 -2.77 7.01
C VAL A 119 24.56 -1.85 5.86
N ASN A 120 24.84 -0.56 6.10
CA ASN A 120 24.89 0.53 5.15
C ASN A 120 23.57 0.88 4.44
N ALA A 121 22.67 1.56 5.14
CA ALA A 121 21.54 2.28 4.54
C ALA A 121 21.95 3.13 3.31
N VAL A 122 23.17 3.70 3.31
CA VAL A 122 23.75 4.41 2.15
C VAL A 122 24.07 3.47 0.99
N GLN A 123 24.62 2.28 1.24
CA GLN A 123 24.86 1.29 0.17
C GLN A 123 23.56 0.71 -0.34
N TYR A 124 22.58 0.46 0.54
CA TYR A 124 21.24 0.04 0.15
C TYR A 124 20.58 1.11 -0.71
N MET A 125 20.50 2.38 -0.27
CA MET A 125 19.95 3.49 -1.07
C MET A 125 20.68 3.68 -2.41
N ASN A 126 22.00 3.53 -2.46
CA ASN A 126 22.77 3.60 -3.71
C ASN A 126 22.51 2.39 -4.64
N GLN A 127 22.33 1.19 -4.09
CA GLN A 127 21.92 0.02 -4.88
C GLN A 127 20.49 0.17 -5.38
N GLN A 128 19.62 0.69 -4.54
CA GLN A 128 18.23 0.99 -4.81
C GLN A 128 18.06 2.07 -5.89
N GLU A 129 18.86 3.13 -5.87
CA GLU A 129 18.92 4.11 -6.96
C GLU A 129 19.38 3.45 -8.27
N LYS A 130 20.42 2.60 -8.19
CA LYS A 130 20.90 1.85 -9.37
C LYS A 130 19.80 0.93 -9.90
N LEU A 131 19.08 0.24 -9.03
CA LEU A 131 17.97 -0.66 -9.36
C LEU A 131 16.77 0.12 -9.91
N TRP A 132 16.44 1.28 -9.37
CA TRP A 132 15.42 2.19 -9.88
C TRP A 132 15.77 2.69 -11.28
N ASN A 133 17.00 3.19 -11.48
CA ASN A 133 17.48 3.62 -12.78
C ASN A 133 17.56 2.46 -13.79
N LEU A 134 17.93 1.27 -13.34
CA LEU A 134 17.94 0.04 -14.15
C LEU A 134 16.52 -0.35 -14.51
N MET A 135 15.62 -0.48 -13.54
CA MET A 135 14.23 -0.89 -13.71
C MET A 135 13.45 0.10 -14.58
N PHE A 136 13.58 1.40 -14.34
CA PHE A 136 12.95 2.42 -15.19
C PHE A 136 13.40 2.28 -16.64
N VAL A 137 14.71 2.14 -16.89
CA VAL A 137 15.22 1.97 -18.26
C VAL A 137 14.84 0.61 -18.84
N ASP A 138 14.88 -0.46 -18.06
CA ASP A 138 14.53 -1.80 -18.50
C ASP A 138 13.06 -1.87 -18.92
N ILE A 139 12.16 -1.27 -18.13
CA ILE A 139 10.74 -1.22 -18.45
C ILE A 139 10.50 -0.32 -19.66
N VAL A 140 11.10 0.88 -19.72
CA VAL A 140 10.89 1.80 -20.86
C VAL A 140 11.48 1.24 -22.16
N SER A 141 12.63 0.57 -22.11
CA SER A 141 13.28 -0.04 -23.28
C SER A 141 12.78 -1.45 -23.60
N ASN A 142 11.95 -2.04 -22.73
CA ASN A 142 11.52 -3.44 -22.77
C ASN A 142 12.71 -4.42 -22.89
N SER A 143 13.83 -4.12 -22.21
CA SER A 143 15.08 -4.89 -22.29
C SER A 143 15.86 -4.83 -20.98
N HIS A 144 16.23 -5.98 -20.43
CA HIS A 144 17.09 -6.08 -19.23
C HIS A 144 18.59 -5.88 -19.50
N TYR A 145 18.98 -5.61 -20.75
CA TYR A 145 20.37 -5.62 -21.21
C TYR A 145 20.73 -4.32 -21.94
N VAL A 146 20.48 -3.19 -21.29
CA VAL A 146 20.81 -1.86 -21.82
C VAL A 146 22.10 -1.32 -21.19
N SER A 147 23.08 -1.03 -22.04
CA SER A 147 24.36 -0.42 -21.64
C SER A 147 24.18 1.01 -21.10
N ALA A 148 25.14 1.51 -20.31
CA ALA A 148 25.10 2.88 -19.77
C ALA A 148 24.95 3.97 -20.85
N LYS A 149 25.51 3.73 -22.05
CA LYS A 149 25.32 4.62 -23.20
C LYS A 149 23.90 4.57 -23.73
N GLN A 150 23.33 3.37 -23.92
CA GLN A 150 21.92 3.24 -24.35
C GLN A 150 20.95 3.83 -23.33
N LYS A 151 21.26 3.76 -22.03
CA LYS A 151 20.51 4.48 -20.99
C LYS A 151 20.56 5.99 -21.22
N SER A 152 21.76 6.55 -21.36
CA SER A 152 21.94 7.98 -21.64
C SER A 152 21.23 8.42 -22.91
N ASP A 153 21.25 7.59 -23.96
CA ASP A 153 20.59 7.87 -25.24
C ASP A 153 19.06 7.81 -25.11
N LEU A 154 18.52 6.83 -24.36
CA LEU A 154 17.08 6.71 -24.09
C LEU A 154 16.56 7.90 -23.25
N PHE A 155 17.32 8.29 -22.21
CA PHE A 155 17.07 9.52 -21.47
C PHE A 155 17.13 10.75 -22.39
N ALA A 156 18.14 10.83 -23.26
CA ALA A 156 18.28 11.93 -24.22
C ALA A 156 17.21 11.94 -25.32
N ILE A 157 16.41 10.88 -25.48
CA ILE A 157 15.25 10.79 -26.39
C ILE A 157 13.93 11.14 -25.68
N LEU A 158 13.76 10.72 -24.43
CA LEU A 158 12.54 10.97 -23.64
C LEU A 158 12.42 12.41 -23.15
N PHE A 159 13.56 13.04 -22.83
CA PHE A 159 13.62 14.34 -22.17
C PHE A 159 14.03 15.60 -22.99
N PRO A 160 14.45 15.55 -24.28
CA PRO A 160 14.84 16.76 -25.00
C PRO A 160 13.63 17.66 -25.33
N ASN A 161 12.44 17.07 -25.45
CA ASN A 161 11.17 17.79 -25.63
C ASN A 161 10.43 18.04 -24.30
N ASN A 162 10.94 17.51 -23.17
CA ASN A 162 10.31 17.59 -21.86
C ASN A 162 11.34 17.90 -20.74
N PRO A 163 12.03 19.05 -20.79
CA PRO A 163 13.04 19.42 -19.79
C PRO A 163 12.45 19.51 -18.36
N HIS A 164 11.15 19.82 -18.25
CA HIS A 164 10.43 19.79 -16.99
C HIS A 164 10.23 18.36 -16.44
N ALA A 165 10.07 17.36 -17.31
CA ALA A 165 9.95 15.96 -16.87
C ALA A 165 11.30 15.44 -16.35
N LEU A 166 12.41 15.85 -16.96
CA LEU A 166 13.74 15.55 -16.45
C LEU A 166 13.99 16.21 -15.09
N THR A 167 13.50 17.44 -14.93
CA THR A 167 13.56 18.16 -13.65
C THR A 167 12.74 17.44 -12.58
N GLN A 168 11.53 16.96 -12.90
CA GLN A 168 10.69 16.17 -12.00
C GLN A 168 11.35 14.84 -11.63
N PHE A 169 11.85 14.10 -12.61
CA PHE A 169 12.54 12.84 -12.40
C PHE A 169 13.77 13.02 -11.50
N ASN A 170 14.62 14.01 -11.79
CA ASN A 170 15.79 14.32 -10.98
C ASN A 170 15.42 14.82 -9.58
N LYS A 171 14.31 15.56 -9.44
CA LYS A 171 13.79 15.98 -8.13
C LYS A 171 13.31 14.78 -7.32
N GLN A 172 12.56 13.86 -7.92
CA GLN A 172 12.08 12.64 -7.26
C GLN A 172 13.23 11.70 -6.89
N ILE A 173 14.24 11.56 -7.76
CA ILE A 173 15.49 10.86 -7.41
C ILE A 173 16.20 11.56 -6.25
N SER A 174 16.30 12.88 -6.28
CA SER A 174 16.92 13.62 -5.17
C SER A 174 16.10 13.55 -3.89
N GLU A 175 14.78 13.42 -3.97
CA GLU A 175 13.88 13.15 -2.84
C GLU A 175 14.17 11.75 -2.32
N LEU A 176 14.19 10.70 -3.14
CA LEU A 176 14.60 9.34 -2.71
C LEU A 176 15.97 9.35 -2.00
N LYS A 177 16.94 10.13 -2.50
CA LYS A 177 18.28 10.28 -1.90
C LYS A 177 18.30 10.99 -0.56
N ARG A 178 17.38 11.93 -0.33
CA ARG A 178 17.35 12.79 0.86
C ARG A 178 16.37 12.32 1.93
N THR A 179 15.50 11.38 1.59
CA THR A 179 14.33 11.08 2.41
C THR A 179 14.53 9.81 3.22
N LYS A 180 14.54 9.94 4.54
CA LYS A 180 13.94 8.90 5.38
C LYS A 180 12.45 8.89 5.03
N LEU A 181 11.90 7.76 4.57
CA LEU A 181 10.54 7.62 4.02
C LEU A 181 9.40 8.35 4.79
N ARG A 182 9.62 8.62 6.10
CA ARG A 182 8.74 9.33 7.04
C ARG A 182 8.37 10.78 6.70
N ASN A 183 9.07 11.45 5.76
CA ASN A 183 8.83 12.87 5.44
C ASN A 183 8.17 13.11 4.06
N VAL A 184 7.75 12.06 3.34
CA VAL A 184 7.14 12.22 2.01
C VAL A 184 5.65 12.58 2.15
N LYS A 185 5.28 13.82 1.82
CA LYS A 185 3.87 14.20 1.66
C LYS A 185 3.25 13.46 0.46
N ILE A 186 2.28 12.59 0.73
CA ILE A 186 1.50 11.88 -0.28
C ILE A 186 0.70 12.91 -1.10
N LYS A 187 0.83 12.88 -2.44
CA LYS A 187 0.09 13.78 -3.34
C LYS A 187 -1.29 13.25 -3.78
N HIS A 188 -1.56 11.95 -3.59
CA HIS A 188 -2.81 11.30 -4.01
C HIS A 188 -3.37 10.34 -2.94
N SER A 189 -3.65 10.83 -1.73
CA SER A 189 -4.16 10.04 -0.59
C SER A 189 -5.38 9.16 -0.93
N GLU A 190 -6.14 9.53 -1.96
CA GLU A 190 -7.27 8.80 -2.51
C GLU A 190 -6.93 7.43 -3.14
N TYR A 191 -5.65 7.11 -3.37
CA TYR A 191 -5.18 5.86 -3.98
C TYR A 191 -4.32 4.97 -3.06
N PHE A 192 -4.06 5.36 -1.81
CA PHE A 192 -3.15 4.65 -0.89
C PHE A 192 -3.89 4.01 0.31
N PRO A 193 -3.46 2.83 0.78
CA PRO A 193 -3.92 2.28 2.05
C PRO A 193 -3.24 2.99 3.23
N HIS A 194 -3.99 3.12 4.32
CA HIS A 194 -3.53 3.66 5.60
C HIS A 194 -2.22 3.02 6.07
N TYR A 195 -1.41 3.77 6.81
CA TYR A 195 -0.21 3.27 7.45
C TYR A 195 -0.58 2.38 8.64
N TYR A 196 0.13 1.27 8.83
CA TYR A 196 -0.11 0.36 9.96
C TYR A 196 0.73 0.73 11.19
N TYR A 197 1.86 1.42 11.00
CA TYR A 197 2.72 1.89 12.08
C TYR A 197 3.48 3.18 11.70
N ASP A 198 3.87 3.97 12.70
CA ASP A 198 4.73 5.16 12.58
C ASP A 198 5.77 5.19 13.73
N PRO A 199 7.07 4.98 13.46
CA PRO A 199 8.10 4.94 14.50
C PRO A 199 8.29 6.26 15.27
N ASP A 200 7.84 7.39 14.71
CA ASP A 200 7.94 8.70 15.35
C ASP A 200 6.59 9.14 15.96
N LEU A 201 5.61 8.24 16.05
CA LEU A 201 4.32 8.54 16.66
C LEU A 201 4.53 8.96 18.11
N THR A 202 3.87 10.04 18.49
CA THR A 202 3.91 10.61 19.83
C THR A 202 2.50 10.68 20.41
N CYS A 203 2.42 10.77 21.74
CA CYS A 203 1.16 10.93 22.45
C CYS A 203 0.44 12.22 22.03
N ARG A 204 -0.79 12.07 21.51
CA ARG A 204 -1.68 13.16 21.11
C ARG A 204 -3.13 12.76 21.38
N ASP A 205 -4.07 13.68 21.22
CA ASP A 205 -5.50 13.39 21.30
C ASP A 205 -6.02 12.86 19.95
N PHE A 206 -5.83 11.56 19.72
CA PHE A 206 -6.21 10.92 18.46
C PHE A 206 -7.71 11.01 18.14
N LEU A 207 -8.57 11.02 19.16
CA LEU A 207 -10.01 11.11 18.95
C LEU A 207 -10.41 12.49 18.42
N ARG A 208 -9.84 13.56 18.99
CA ARG A 208 -10.09 14.94 18.52
C ARG A 208 -9.44 15.26 17.19
N GLU A 209 -8.37 14.56 16.84
CA GLU A 209 -7.77 14.65 15.50
C GLU A 209 -8.66 14.00 14.43
N PHE A 210 -9.35 12.91 14.78
CA PHE A 210 -10.32 12.24 13.92
C PHE A 210 -11.62 13.02 13.77
N ASP A 211 -12.20 13.46 14.88
CA ASP A 211 -13.42 14.24 14.93
C ASP A 211 -13.27 15.39 15.94
N ALA A 212 -13.11 16.60 15.42
CA ALA A 212 -12.98 17.80 16.25
C ALA A 212 -14.21 18.03 17.14
N ASP A 213 -15.39 17.59 16.68
CA ASP A 213 -16.68 17.75 17.35
C ASP A 213 -17.02 16.55 18.26
N ALA A 214 -16.06 15.64 18.49
CA ALA A 214 -16.25 14.51 19.40
C ALA A 214 -16.83 14.97 20.76
N PRO A 215 -17.80 14.26 21.34
CA PRO A 215 -18.44 14.69 22.58
C PRO A 215 -17.47 14.84 23.76
N ASP A 216 -17.68 15.88 24.57
CA ASP A 216 -16.82 16.21 25.72
C ASP A 216 -16.82 15.15 26.84
N PHE A 217 -17.71 14.16 26.80
CA PHE A 217 -17.70 13.06 27.78
C PHE A 217 -16.55 12.07 27.55
N PHE A 218 -15.85 12.13 26.40
CA PHE A 218 -14.56 11.48 26.21
C PHE A 218 -13.45 12.33 26.83
N LYS A 219 -13.04 11.99 28.06
CA LYS A 219 -11.98 12.72 28.76
C LYS A 219 -10.64 12.05 28.53
N TYR A 220 -9.71 12.73 27.87
CA TYR A 220 -8.32 12.27 27.78
C TYR A 220 -7.79 11.94 29.19
N ASN A 221 -7.33 10.71 29.39
CA ASN A 221 -6.93 10.19 30.69
C ASN A 221 -5.43 9.89 30.74
N ASP A 222 -4.90 9.17 29.75
CA ASP A 222 -3.48 8.79 29.73
C ASP A 222 -2.98 8.49 28.31
N CYS A 223 -1.67 8.40 28.16
CA CYS A 223 -1.02 7.83 26.98
C CYS A 223 0.17 6.95 27.37
N ILE A 224 0.08 5.67 27.00
CA ILE A 224 1.04 4.65 27.35
C ILE A 224 1.88 4.34 26.10
N GLN A 225 3.19 4.53 26.22
CA GLN A 225 4.16 4.13 25.21
C GLN A 225 4.86 2.86 25.68
N ASN A 226 4.65 1.74 24.98
CA ASN A 226 5.33 0.48 25.28
C ASN A 226 6.44 0.24 24.24
N ASP A 227 7.69 0.50 24.63
CA ASP A 227 8.87 0.29 23.76
C ASP A 227 9.36 -1.16 23.72
N GLU A 228 8.91 -2.01 24.65
CA GLU A 228 9.32 -3.42 24.78
C GLU A 228 8.32 -4.40 24.16
N GLY A 229 7.09 -3.95 23.86
CA GLY A 229 6.05 -4.76 23.22
C GLY A 229 6.23 -4.93 21.70
N GLN A 230 5.70 -6.03 21.15
CA GLN A 230 5.64 -6.26 19.71
C GLN A 230 4.86 -5.13 19.02
N GLY A 231 5.39 -4.59 17.91
CA GLY A 231 4.83 -3.41 17.22
C GLY A 231 4.99 -2.08 17.97
N LYS A 232 5.64 -2.09 19.16
CA LYS A 232 5.89 -0.93 20.02
C LYS A 232 4.66 -0.02 20.22
N PRO A 233 3.54 -0.56 20.72
CA PRO A 233 2.26 0.15 20.70
C PRO A 233 2.31 1.44 21.51
N LEU A 234 1.56 2.43 21.02
CA LEU A 234 1.26 3.67 21.71
C LEU A 234 -0.27 3.76 21.86
N GLU A 235 -0.72 3.73 23.10
CA GLU A 235 -2.14 3.63 23.46
C GLU A 235 -2.58 4.91 24.17
N VAL A 236 -3.59 5.58 23.61
CA VAL A 236 -4.24 6.73 24.25
C VAL A 236 -5.54 6.28 24.89
N ILE A 237 -5.70 6.57 26.17
CA ILE A 237 -6.85 6.15 26.97
C ILE A 237 -7.73 7.36 27.26
N TYR A 238 -9.02 7.22 26.97
CA TYR A 238 -10.05 8.17 27.38
C TYR A 238 -10.93 7.54 28.44
N LYS A 239 -11.31 8.33 29.43
CA LYS A 239 -12.22 7.95 30.52
C LYS A 239 -13.60 8.51 30.26
N ILE A 240 -14.62 7.66 30.43
CA ILE A 240 -16.03 8.01 30.23
C ILE A 240 -16.80 7.67 31.51
N GLU A 241 -17.56 8.64 32.02
CA GLU A 241 -18.48 8.40 33.13
C GLU A 241 -19.65 7.53 32.67
N GLY A 242 -20.05 6.57 33.50
CA GLY A 242 -21.09 5.59 33.18
C GLY A 242 -22.42 6.16 32.70
N LYS A 243 -22.82 7.33 33.20
CA LYS A 243 -24.04 8.03 32.77
C LYS A 243 -24.04 8.41 31.29
N TYR A 244 -22.84 8.54 30.69
CA TYR A 244 -22.65 8.85 29.26
C TYR A 244 -22.32 7.61 28.43
N ALA A 245 -22.15 6.43 29.03
CA ALA A 245 -21.62 5.26 28.34
C ALA A 245 -22.48 4.79 27.15
N LYS A 246 -23.82 4.90 27.26
CA LYS A 246 -24.72 4.62 26.12
C LYS A 246 -24.55 5.63 24.98
N GLN A 247 -24.39 6.90 25.31
CA GLN A 247 -24.17 7.96 24.32
C GLN A 247 -22.80 7.81 23.65
N ALA A 248 -21.78 7.43 24.42
CA ALA A 248 -20.45 7.12 23.92
C ALA A 248 -20.48 5.92 22.96
N HIS A 249 -21.12 4.82 23.34
CA HIS A 249 -21.28 3.66 22.47
C HIS A 249 -22.01 4.01 21.18
N GLN A 250 -23.12 4.75 21.26
CA GLN A 250 -23.87 5.18 20.09
C GLN A 250 -23.05 6.10 19.17
N TYR A 251 -22.26 7.02 19.74
CA TYR A 251 -21.33 7.84 18.97
C TYR A 251 -20.31 6.99 18.22
N LEU A 252 -19.66 6.03 18.90
CA LEU A 252 -18.66 5.14 18.30
C LEU A 252 -19.28 4.21 17.24
N ALA A 253 -20.53 3.78 17.43
CA ALA A 253 -21.25 2.97 16.45
C ALA A 253 -21.53 3.76 15.17
N ASN A 254 -21.95 5.02 15.32
CA ASN A 254 -22.27 5.89 14.18
C ASN A 254 -21.04 6.38 13.43
N THR A 255 -19.93 6.63 14.13
CA THR A 255 -18.72 7.25 13.55
C THR A 255 -17.67 6.23 13.11
N MET A 256 -17.53 5.14 13.86
CA MET A 256 -16.45 4.15 13.68
C MET A 256 -16.98 2.72 13.47
N GLY A 257 -18.31 2.53 13.48
CA GLY A 257 -18.92 1.23 13.23
C GLY A 257 -18.69 0.19 14.32
N ILE A 258 -18.44 0.60 15.57
CA ILE A 258 -18.31 -0.37 16.68
C ILE A 258 -19.61 -1.16 16.83
N GLY A 259 -19.49 -2.48 17.00
CA GLY A 259 -20.63 -3.37 17.19
C GLY A 259 -21.38 -3.12 18.52
N GLU A 260 -22.57 -3.70 18.66
CA GLU A 260 -23.34 -3.64 19.90
C GLU A 260 -22.57 -4.28 21.07
N LEU A 261 -22.50 -3.57 22.21
CA LEU A 261 -21.91 -4.13 23.42
C LEU A 261 -22.91 -5.04 24.13
N LYS A 262 -22.43 -6.23 24.46
CA LYS A 262 -23.08 -7.25 25.26
C LYS A 262 -22.26 -7.49 26.52
N LEU A 263 -22.92 -7.92 27.58
CA LEU A 263 -22.20 -8.36 28.78
C LEU A 263 -21.64 -9.76 28.52
N ILE A 264 -20.31 -9.88 28.50
CA ILE A 264 -19.60 -11.15 28.32
C ILE A 264 -18.84 -11.43 29.62
N CYS A 265 -19.36 -12.35 30.45
CA CYS A 265 -18.98 -12.55 31.85
C CYS A 265 -19.07 -11.25 32.68
N CYS A 266 -17.97 -10.50 32.66
CA CYS A 266 -17.51 -9.60 33.69
C CYS A 266 -16.92 -8.31 33.08
N TYR A 267 -17.10 -8.15 31.77
CA TYR A 267 -16.86 -6.93 31.01
C TYR A 267 -17.95 -6.74 29.96
N LEU A 268 -18.12 -5.49 29.51
CA LEU A 268 -18.98 -5.17 28.38
C LEU A 268 -18.15 -5.22 27.09
N GLY A 269 -18.53 -6.07 26.14
CA GLY A 269 -17.80 -6.30 24.89
C GLY A 269 -18.69 -6.73 23.71
N THR A 270 -18.19 -6.84 22.48
CA THR A 270 -18.98 -7.37 21.34
C THR A 270 -18.78 -8.89 21.21
N ASP A 271 -19.58 -9.56 20.36
CA ASP A 271 -19.52 -11.03 20.13
C ASP A 271 -18.15 -11.57 19.67
N VAL A 272 -17.23 -10.69 19.21
CA VAL A 272 -15.93 -11.09 18.65
C VAL A 272 -14.76 -10.42 19.38
N TYR A 273 -14.86 -9.13 19.71
CA TYR A 273 -14.02 -8.35 20.65
C TYR A 273 -14.53 -6.89 20.54
N PRO A 274 -14.63 -6.07 21.60
CA PRO A 274 -15.15 -4.70 21.47
C PRO A 274 -14.15 -3.71 20.85
N SER A 275 -13.58 -4.13 19.73
CA SER A 275 -12.68 -3.34 18.91
C SER A 275 -13.35 -2.91 17.61
N THR A 276 -13.00 -1.73 17.14
CA THR A 276 -13.11 -1.32 15.75
C THR A 276 -11.77 -0.69 15.33
N SER A 277 -11.65 -0.28 14.08
CA SER A 277 -10.48 0.47 13.62
C SER A 277 -10.92 1.64 12.75
N PHE A 278 -10.17 2.73 12.78
CA PHE A 278 -10.38 3.87 11.89
C PHE A 278 -9.05 4.37 11.33
N VAL A 279 -9.12 5.04 10.18
CA VAL A 279 -7.97 5.74 9.61
C VAL A 279 -8.04 7.19 10.04
N ASN A 280 -7.04 7.67 10.77
CA ASN A 280 -6.99 9.06 11.19
C ASN A 280 -6.69 9.95 9.97
N PRO A 281 -7.52 10.95 9.63
CA PRO A 281 -7.30 11.80 8.47
C PRO A 281 -6.05 12.67 8.57
N LYS A 282 -5.53 12.90 9.79
CA LYS A 282 -4.36 13.77 10.02
C LYS A 282 -3.04 13.15 9.53
N ASP A 283 -2.86 11.86 9.76
CA ASP A 283 -1.60 11.13 9.47
C ASP A 283 -1.81 9.88 8.63
N HIS A 284 -3.07 9.56 8.28
CA HIS A 284 -3.45 8.38 7.52
C HIS A 284 -3.05 7.05 8.18
N MET A 285 -2.85 7.04 9.50
CA MET A 285 -2.56 5.82 10.27
C MET A 285 -3.84 5.05 10.61
N LEU A 286 -3.76 3.73 10.64
CA LEU A 286 -4.79 2.86 11.20
C LEU A 286 -4.66 2.85 12.72
N TYR A 287 -5.75 3.19 13.39
CA TYR A 287 -5.88 3.12 14.82
C TYR A 287 -6.86 2.02 15.20
N ASN A 288 -6.48 1.20 16.17
CA ASN A 288 -7.37 0.23 16.80
C ASN A 288 -8.04 0.87 18.00
N VAL A 289 -9.36 0.76 18.06
CA VAL A 289 -10.18 1.37 19.09
C VAL A 289 -10.85 0.29 19.88
N VAL A 290 -10.61 0.24 21.19
CA VAL A 290 -11.26 -0.71 22.10
C VAL A 290 -12.13 0.08 23.08
N PHE A 291 -13.41 -0.27 23.18
CA PHE A 291 -14.29 0.33 24.17
C PHE A 291 -14.70 -0.70 25.21
N SER A 292 -14.29 -0.52 26.46
CA SER A 292 -14.43 -1.56 27.47
C SER A 292 -14.71 -1.00 28.87
N SER A 293 -15.13 -1.90 29.75
CA SER A 293 -15.18 -1.68 31.20
C SER A 293 -15.03 -3.02 31.89
N GLU A 294 -14.23 -3.10 32.94
CA GLU A 294 -14.21 -4.25 33.85
C GLU A 294 -15.23 -4.04 34.97
N THR A 295 -16.27 -4.86 35.02
CA THR A 295 -17.35 -4.72 36.01
C THR A 295 -18.24 -5.96 36.12
N ILE A 296 -18.62 -6.28 37.36
CA ILE A 296 -19.66 -7.27 37.68
C ILE A 296 -21.07 -6.64 37.79
N LYS A 297 -21.17 -5.31 37.71
CA LYS A 297 -22.43 -4.56 37.85
C LYS A 297 -23.12 -4.40 36.49
N TYR A 298 -24.44 -4.53 36.45
CA TYR A 298 -25.24 -4.29 35.23
C TYR A 298 -25.66 -2.82 35.06
N ASP A 299 -25.47 -1.99 36.08
CA ASP A 299 -25.90 -0.59 36.06
C ASP A 299 -24.81 0.30 35.46
N TRP A 300 -24.93 0.57 34.17
CA TRP A 300 -23.97 1.39 33.39
C TRP A 300 -23.70 2.74 34.06
N ASN A 301 -24.70 3.36 34.69
CA ASN A 301 -24.56 4.66 35.34
C ASN A 301 -23.56 4.67 36.51
N LYS A 302 -23.23 3.50 37.06
CA LYS A 302 -22.31 3.33 38.20
C LYS A 302 -20.95 2.79 37.78
N ILE A 303 -20.70 2.60 36.49
CA ILE A 303 -19.48 2.01 35.94
C ILE A 303 -18.63 3.13 35.33
N THR A 304 -17.31 2.97 35.38
CA THR A 304 -16.40 3.79 34.57
C THR A 304 -16.03 2.99 33.33
N PHE A 305 -16.13 3.64 32.17
CA PHE A 305 -15.76 3.05 30.90
C PHE A 305 -14.47 3.68 30.40
N TYR A 306 -13.74 2.92 29.59
CA TYR A 306 -12.52 3.36 28.94
C TYR A 306 -12.64 3.14 27.44
N LEU A 307 -12.17 4.13 26.69
CA LEU A 307 -11.89 4.01 25.27
C LEU A 307 -10.38 4.02 25.11
N SER A 308 -9.82 2.94 24.60
CA SER A 308 -8.41 2.85 24.22
C SER A 308 -8.30 3.05 22.72
N VAL A 309 -7.38 3.92 22.29
CA VAL A 309 -7.05 4.15 20.89
C VAL A 309 -5.56 3.86 20.72
N GLU A 310 -5.25 2.72 20.11
CA GLU A 310 -3.91 2.20 19.93
C GLU A 310 -3.44 2.42 18.48
N ALA A 311 -2.18 2.79 18.33
CA ALA A 311 -1.46 2.70 17.07
C ALA A 311 -0.06 2.13 17.29
N LEU A 312 0.50 1.55 16.24
CA LEU A 312 1.79 0.89 16.30
C LEU A 312 2.91 1.83 15.89
N ARG A 313 4.10 1.60 16.42
CA ARG A 313 5.33 2.32 16.05
C ARG A 313 6.33 1.45 15.31
N GLU A 314 6.04 0.17 15.21
CA GLU A 314 6.82 -0.81 14.46
C GLU A 314 5.88 -1.82 13.82
N ASP A 315 6.34 -2.51 12.78
CA ASP A 315 5.60 -3.64 12.21
C ASP A 315 5.55 -4.81 13.21
N ILE A 316 4.59 -5.71 13.03
CA ILE A 316 4.36 -6.87 13.93
C ILE A 316 4.97 -8.14 13.36
#